data_AF-A0A7R9G5K4-F1
#
_entry.id   AF-A0A7R9G5K4-F1
#
_cell.length_a   1.000
_cell.length_b   1.000
_cell.length_c   1.000
_cell.angle_alpha   90.00
_cell.angle_beta   90.00
_cell.angle_gamma   90.00
#
_symmetry.space_group_name_H-M   'P 1'
#
loop_
_entity.id
_entity.type
_entity.pdbx_description
1 polymer ?
#
loop_
_entity_poly.entity_id
_entity_poly.type
_entity_poly.pdbx_seq_one_letter_code
_entity_poly.pdbx_strand_id
1 'polypeptide(L)'
;DVSVCSPAFTKQEFDWALSKALPAVIYVGLSSLTIHILKAVMLSVLEPQTTFAKITTLLSTVFYSAAALFIFGISIVPFSTLHPVGNTTVIPAMREWHTRLDHLHLTNSYGLFRRMTGVGGRPEVIIVGSNNMEGPWKEYNFLYKPGNVNNTPPFVAPHQPRLDWQMWFAALGTYHQNPWLMSLTYRLLTGQKEVLNLLDTARNPFPGKPPKYIKANLYHYHYTPWSQRWTGGSWWTREEVREYFPIYSRDHAPLLDYLRNLKILPEKGAAAPPSKVNFVVRAVLDNLRLFETHVESSILLWSIFMAGCVIIATKSSSQPSRK
;
A
#
# COMPACT_ATOMS: atom_id res chain seq x y z
N ASP A 1 -21.10 29.19 -7.70
CA ASP A 1 -21.28 27.74 -7.50
C ASP A 1 -20.03 26.98 -7.90
N VAL A 2 -19.28 26.53 -6.89
CA VAL A 2 -18.00 25.83 -7.08
C VAL A 2 -18.32 24.36 -7.33
N SER A 3 -18.19 23.95 -8.59
CA SER A 3 -18.20 22.54 -9.00
C SER A 3 -16.96 21.84 -8.45
N VAL A 4 -17.02 21.49 -7.16
CA VAL A 4 -16.22 20.40 -6.61
C VAL A 4 -16.49 19.20 -7.52
N CYS A 5 -15.45 18.51 -7.97
CA CYS A 5 -15.58 17.30 -8.77
C CYS A 5 -16.26 16.23 -7.91
N SER A 6 -17.58 16.30 -7.80
CA SER A 6 -18.40 15.35 -7.08
C SER A 6 -18.57 14.12 -7.98
N PRO A 7 -18.55 12.91 -7.42
CA PRO A 7 -18.97 11.74 -8.19
C PRO A 7 -20.35 12.02 -8.82
N ALA A 8 -20.60 11.49 -10.02
CA ALA A 8 -21.86 11.66 -10.74
C ALA A 8 -23.06 11.00 -10.05
N PHE A 9 -22.86 10.42 -8.86
CA PHE A 9 -23.84 9.74 -8.05
C PHE A 9 -23.62 10.07 -6.58
N THR A 10 -24.72 10.10 -5.84
CA THR A 10 -24.76 10.27 -4.39
C THR A 10 -24.42 8.97 -3.67
N LYS A 11 -24.07 9.08 -2.38
CA LYS A 11 -23.87 7.91 -1.52
C LYS A 11 -25.11 7.00 -1.49
N GLN A 12 -26.30 7.59 -1.46
CA GLN A 12 -27.55 6.82 -1.43
C GLN A 12 -27.79 6.04 -2.73
N GLU A 13 -27.50 6.65 -3.88
CA GLU A 13 -27.58 5.95 -5.19
C GLU A 13 -26.57 4.82 -5.28
N PHE A 14 -25.35 5.03 -4.77
CA PHE A 14 -24.34 3.97 -4.69
C PHE A 14 -24.78 2.83 -3.78
N ASP A 15 -25.27 3.13 -2.58
CA ASP A 15 -25.76 2.13 -1.62
C ASP A 15 -26.94 1.35 -2.21
N TRP A 16 -27.87 2.03 -2.89
CA TRP A 16 -28.97 1.39 -3.60
C TRP A 16 -28.48 0.46 -4.71
N ALA A 17 -27.57 0.91 -5.57
CA ALA A 17 -27.00 0.10 -6.64
C ALA A 17 -26.28 -1.14 -6.09
N LEU A 18 -25.47 -0.96 -5.04
CA LEU A 18 -24.74 -2.05 -4.38
C LEU A 18 -25.70 -3.09 -3.77
N SER A 19 -26.83 -2.64 -3.18
CA SER A 19 -27.86 -3.52 -2.63
C SER A 19 -28.51 -4.45 -3.67
N LYS A 20 -28.58 -4.03 -4.93
CA LYS A 20 -29.12 -4.81 -6.04
C LYS A 20 -28.05 -5.66 -6.73
N ALA A 21 -26.86 -5.09 -6.92
CA ALA A 21 -25.77 -5.74 -7.62
C ALA A 21 -25.23 -6.95 -6.84
N LEU A 22 -25.06 -6.85 -5.51
CA LEU A 22 -24.46 -7.93 -4.72
C LEU A 22 -25.23 -9.26 -4.80
N PRO A 23 -26.56 -9.30 -4.56
CA PRO A 23 -27.32 -10.54 -4.75
C PRO A 23 -27.27 -11.04 -6.20
N ALA A 24 -27.36 -10.15 -7.19
CA ALA A 24 -27.30 -10.52 -8.60
C ALA A 24 -25.98 -11.21 -8.95
N VAL A 25 -24.84 -10.70 -8.46
CA VAL A 25 -23.52 -11.32 -8.65
C VAL A 25 -23.45 -12.72 -8.01
N ILE A 26 -24.03 -12.90 -6.82
CA ILE A 26 -24.10 -14.22 -6.17
C ILE A 26 -24.91 -15.20 -7.05
N TYR A 27 -26.06 -14.78 -7.56
CA TYR A 27 -26.87 -15.63 -8.44
C TYR A 27 -26.15 -15.96 -9.76
N VAL A 28 -25.52 -14.98 -10.40
CA VAL A 28 -24.72 -15.22 -11.62
C VAL A 28 -23.59 -16.20 -11.35
N GLY A 29 -22.88 -16.03 -10.22
CA GLY A 29 -21.83 -16.95 -9.80
C GLY A 29 -22.34 -18.37 -9.56
N LEU A 30 -23.48 -18.50 -8.86
CA LEU A 30 -24.11 -19.79 -8.58
C LEU A 30 -24.61 -20.47 -9.85
N SER A 31 -25.24 -19.73 -10.76
CA SER A 31 -25.69 -20.25 -12.06
C SER A 31 -24.50 -20.72 -12.90
N SER A 32 -23.43 -19.93 -12.98
CA SER A 32 -22.19 -20.31 -13.68
C SER A 32 -21.59 -21.59 -13.09
N LEU A 33 -21.44 -21.66 -11.77
CA LEU A 33 -20.93 -22.85 -11.08
C LEU A 33 -21.81 -24.08 -11.34
N THR A 34 -23.12 -23.93 -11.29
CA THR A 34 -24.07 -25.01 -11.56
C THR A 34 -23.94 -25.53 -12.98
N ILE A 35 -23.84 -24.65 -13.97
CA ILE A 35 -23.64 -25.02 -15.38
C ILE A 35 -22.32 -25.80 -15.55
N HIS A 36 -21.23 -25.35 -14.91
CA HIS A 36 -19.95 -26.04 -14.97
C HIS A 36 -19.96 -27.41 -14.30
N ILE A 37 -20.63 -27.56 -13.15
CA ILE A 37 -20.80 -28.85 -12.47
C ILE A 37 -21.63 -29.80 -13.34
N LEU A 38 -22.75 -29.34 -13.88
CA LEU A 38 -23.60 -30.15 -14.77
C LEU A 38 -22.82 -30.60 -16.01
N LYS A 39 -22.05 -29.71 -16.64
CA LYS A 39 -21.18 -30.05 -17.76
C LYS A 39 -20.12 -31.08 -17.37
N ALA A 40 -19.48 -30.93 -16.21
CA ALA A 40 -18.46 -31.86 -15.74
C ALA A 40 -19.04 -33.26 -15.48
N VAL A 41 -20.23 -33.33 -14.85
CA VAL A 41 -20.94 -34.60 -14.61
C VAL A 41 -21.41 -35.22 -15.93
N MET A 42 -21.91 -34.43 -16.87
CA MET A 42 -22.30 -34.93 -18.19
C MET A 42 -21.11 -35.52 -18.94
N LEU A 43 -19.97 -34.81 -18.94
CA LEU A 43 -18.73 -35.29 -19.58
C LEU A 43 -18.21 -36.58 -18.92
N SER A 44 -18.23 -36.67 -17.60
CA SER A 44 -17.74 -37.87 -16.89
C SER A 44 -18.56 -39.13 -17.20
N VAL A 45 -19.83 -38.99 -17.61
CA VAL A 45 -20.72 -40.11 -17.96
C VAL A 45 -20.67 -40.44 -19.46
N LEU A 46 -20.75 -39.41 -20.32
CA LEU A 46 -20.92 -39.57 -21.77
C LEU A 46 -19.61 -39.89 -22.51
N GLU A 47 -18.45 -39.55 -21.95
CA GLU A 47 -17.19 -39.75 -22.64
C GLU A 47 -16.84 -41.26 -22.76
N PRO A 48 -16.41 -41.72 -23.95
CA PRO A 48 -16.06 -43.12 -24.15
C PRO A 48 -14.76 -43.46 -23.41
N GLN A 49 -14.87 -44.17 -22.30
CA GLN A 49 -13.76 -44.59 -21.44
C GLN A 49 -14.00 -46.01 -20.90
N THR A 50 -12.98 -46.65 -20.35
CA THR A 50 -13.11 -47.94 -19.66
C THR A 50 -13.97 -47.80 -18.39
N THR A 51 -14.67 -48.87 -17.98
CA THR A 51 -15.57 -48.83 -16.81
C THR A 51 -14.86 -48.34 -15.54
N PHE A 52 -13.62 -48.77 -15.32
CA PHE A 52 -12.82 -48.30 -14.19
C PHE A 52 -12.53 -46.80 -14.27
N ALA A 53 -12.09 -46.31 -15.44
CA ALA A 53 -11.82 -44.89 -15.66
C ALA A 53 -13.07 -44.02 -15.51
N LYS A 54 -14.26 -44.52 -15.91
CA LYS A 54 -15.54 -43.84 -15.70
C LYS A 54 -15.86 -43.69 -14.21
N ILE A 55 -15.71 -44.75 -13.43
CA ILE A 55 -15.97 -44.72 -11.98
C ILE A 55 -15.02 -43.73 -11.30
N THR A 56 -13.72 -43.77 -11.61
CA THR A 56 -12.75 -42.85 -11.00
C THR A 56 -13.03 -41.41 -11.40
N THR A 57 -13.31 -41.14 -12.67
CA THR A 57 -13.61 -39.79 -13.16
C THR A 57 -14.88 -39.26 -12.51
N LEU A 58 -15.94 -40.07 -12.42
CA LEU A 58 -17.17 -39.68 -11.74
C LEU A 58 -16.94 -39.34 -10.26
N LEU A 59 -16.21 -40.19 -9.53
CA LEU A 59 -15.88 -39.95 -8.12
C LEU A 59 -15.06 -38.65 -7.95
N SER A 60 -14.04 -38.43 -8.78
CA SER A 60 -13.26 -37.20 -8.77
C SER A 60 -14.11 -35.98 -9.12
N THR A 61 -14.97 -36.06 -10.13
CA THR A 61 -15.89 -34.97 -10.49
C THR A 61 -16.83 -34.62 -9.35
N VAL A 62 -17.42 -35.61 -8.67
CA VAL A 62 -18.28 -35.40 -7.50
C VAL A 62 -17.50 -34.73 -6.37
N PHE A 63 -16.30 -35.22 -6.07
CA PHE A 63 -15.44 -34.65 -5.03
C PHE A 63 -15.09 -33.18 -5.31
N TYR A 64 -14.59 -32.86 -6.51
CA TYR A 64 -14.23 -31.49 -6.87
C TYR A 64 -15.45 -30.57 -6.96
N SER A 65 -16.60 -31.08 -7.40
CA SER A 65 -17.85 -30.31 -7.42
C SER A 65 -18.32 -29.97 -6.01
N ALA A 66 -18.25 -30.93 -5.08
CA ALA A 66 -18.55 -30.71 -3.67
C ALA A 66 -17.58 -29.69 -3.04
N ALA A 67 -16.27 -29.81 -3.33
CA ALA A 67 -15.27 -28.85 -2.87
C ALA A 67 -15.51 -27.44 -3.43
N ALA A 68 -15.85 -27.33 -4.73
CA ALA A 68 -16.14 -26.04 -5.37
C ALA A 68 -17.40 -25.39 -4.80
N LEU A 69 -18.47 -26.15 -4.58
CA LEU A 69 -19.69 -25.67 -3.91
C LEU A 69 -19.42 -25.22 -2.48
N PHE A 70 -18.59 -25.98 -1.75
CA PHE A 70 -18.20 -25.62 -0.39
C PHE A 70 -17.41 -24.31 -0.36
N ILE A 71 -16.34 -24.20 -1.16
CA ILE A 71 -15.51 -22.98 -1.27
C ILE A 71 -16.37 -21.79 -1.72
N PHE A 72 -17.23 -21.97 -2.72
CA PHE A 72 -18.17 -20.93 -3.14
C PHE A 72 -19.08 -20.50 -1.99
N GLY A 73 -19.68 -21.45 -1.27
CA GLY A 73 -20.54 -21.19 -0.11
C GLY A 73 -19.86 -20.40 1.00
N ILE A 74 -18.66 -20.80 1.43
CA ILE A 74 -17.91 -20.05 2.44
C ILE A 74 -17.44 -18.68 1.92
N SER A 75 -17.16 -18.53 0.61
CA SER A 75 -16.75 -17.24 0.01
C SER A 75 -17.86 -16.17 0.03
N ILE A 76 -19.13 -16.60 0.09
CA ILE A 76 -20.26 -15.69 0.23
C ILE A 76 -20.18 -14.93 1.56
N VAL A 77 -19.62 -15.51 2.63
CA VAL A 77 -19.50 -14.86 3.94
C VAL A 77 -18.72 -13.54 3.85
N PRO A 78 -17.45 -13.49 3.44
CA PRO A 78 -16.71 -12.23 3.31
C PRO A 78 -17.31 -11.31 2.23
N PHE A 79 -17.81 -11.87 1.12
CA PHE A 79 -18.44 -11.09 0.05
C PHE A 79 -19.70 -10.35 0.53
N SER A 80 -20.51 -11.00 1.36
CA SER A 80 -21.75 -10.43 1.91
C SER A 80 -21.51 -9.24 2.84
N THR A 81 -20.29 -9.10 3.38
CA THR A 81 -19.97 -7.98 4.27
C THR A 81 -19.90 -6.64 3.53
N LEU A 82 -19.86 -6.64 2.20
CA LEU A 82 -19.82 -5.41 1.39
C LEU A 82 -21.06 -4.54 1.58
N HIS A 83 -22.21 -5.11 1.91
CA HIS A 83 -23.44 -4.36 2.17
C HIS A 83 -24.37 -5.09 3.16
N PRO A 84 -25.10 -4.39 4.06
CA PRO A 84 -25.98 -5.02 5.05
C PRO A 84 -27.00 -6.01 4.48
N VAL A 85 -27.55 -5.74 3.29
CA VAL A 85 -28.53 -6.62 2.60
C VAL A 85 -27.93 -7.97 2.18
N GLY A 86 -26.65 -7.99 1.80
CA GLY A 86 -25.95 -9.23 1.49
C GLY A 86 -25.70 -10.06 2.75
N ASN A 87 -25.36 -9.39 3.86
CA ASN A 87 -25.08 -10.06 5.12
C ASN A 87 -26.30 -10.87 5.60
N THR A 88 -27.53 -10.35 5.50
CA THR A 88 -28.73 -11.06 5.94
C THR A 88 -29.11 -12.28 5.09
N THR A 89 -28.56 -12.43 3.88
CA THR A 89 -28.85 -13.56 2.98
C THR A 89 -27.98 -14.79 3.22
N VAL A 90 -26.93 -14.68 4.04
CA VAL A 90 -26.00 -15.80 4.29
C VAL A 90 -26.54 -16.76 5.34
N ILE A 91 -26.66 -18.03 4.96
CA ILE A 91 -27.12 -19.12 5.83
C ILE A 91 -26.17 -19.26 7.04
N PRO A 92 -26.70 -19.41 8.28
CA PRO A 92 -25.87 -19.52 9.49
C PRO A 92 -24.79 -20.60 9.43
N ALA A 93 -25.08 -21.75 8.83
CA ALA A 93 -24.12 -22.83 8.66
C ALA A 93 -22.87 -22.37 7.88
N MET A 94 -23.02 -21.59 6.80
CA MET A 94 -21.87 -21.10 6.03
C MET A 94 -20.98 -20.15 6.83
N ARG A 95 -21.56 -19.34 7.73
CA ARG A 95 -20.81 -18.49 8.66
C ARG A 95 -20.02 -19.31 9.66
N GLU A 96 -20.63 -20.35 10.21
CA GLU A 96 -19.98 -21.25 11.16
C GLU A 96 -18.79 -21.97 10.50
N TRP A 97 -18.99 -22.53 9.30
CA TRP A 97 -17.93 -23.17 8.52
C TRP A 97 -16.80 -22.20 8.18
N HIS A 98 -17.13 -20.99 7.69
CA HIS A 98 -16.12 -19.96 7.43
C HIS A 98 -15.33 -19.62 8.69
N THR A 99 -15.99 -19.42 9.83
CA THR A 99 -15.32 -19.06 11.09
C THR A 99 -14.40 -20.17 11.58
N ARG A 100 -14.81 -21.44 11.46
CA ARG A 100 -13.96 -22.59 11.84
C ARG A 100 -12.74 -22.73 10.93
N LEU A 101 -12.87 -22.40 9.65
CA LEU A 101 -11.82 -22.55 8.64
C LEU A 101 -11.02 -21.26 8.38
N ASP A 102 -11.28 -20.18 9.12
CA ASP A 102 -10.66 -18.86 8.91
C ASP A 102 -9.11 -18.93 8.98
N HIS A 103 -8.59 -19.77 9.87
CA HIS A 103 -7.15 -20.04 10.03
C HIS A 103 -6.46 -20.64 8.78
N LEU A 104 -7.23 -21.24 7.87
CA LEU A 104 -6.71 -21.78 6.59
C LEU A 104 -6.69 -20.72 5.49
N HIS A 105 -7.30 -19.55 5.70
CA HIS A 105 -7.37 -18.46 4.73
C HIS A 105 -7.92 -18.88 3.35
N LEU A 106 -8.82 -19.87 3.29
CA LEU A 106 -9.43 -20.38 2.05
C LEU A 106 -10.26 -19.30 1.34
N THR A 107 -10.91 -18.43 2.10
CA THR A 107 -11.69 -17.29 1.60
C THR A 107 -11.42 -16.08 2.47
N ASN A 108 -11.17 -14.92 1.87
CA ASN A 108 -10.86 -13.69 2.59
C ASN A 108 -11.67 -12.53 2.03
N SER A 109 -11.92 -11.52 2.85
CA SER A 109 -12.47 -10.25 2.38
C SER A 109 -11.41 -9.53 1.54
N TYR A 110 -11.67 -9.35 0.25
CA TYR A 110 -10.77 -8.54 -0.59
C TYR A 110 -11.02 -7.06 -0.31
N GLY A 111 -10.04 -6.41 0.29
CA GLY A 111 -10.09 -4.97 0.56
C GLY A 111 -8.81 -4.53 1.24
N LEU A 112 -7.74 -4.32 0.46
CA LEU A 112 -6.46 -3.82 0.97
C LEU A 112 -6.65 -2.55 1.81
N PHE A 113 -7.66 -1.72 1.47
CA PHE A 113 -8.11 -0.57 2.27
C PHE A 113 -9.64 -0.41 2.17
N ARG A 114 -10.39 -1.21 2.94
CA ARG A 114 -11.87 -1.19 2.96
C ARG A 114 -12.47 0.19 3.28
N ARG A 115 -11.75 1.01 4.04
CA ARG A 115 -12.03 2.44 4.20
C ARG A 115 -10.77 3.19 3.82
N MET A 116 -10.82 3.92 2.70
CA MET A 116 -9.76 4.84 2.33
C MET A 116 -9.77 6.04 3.27
N THR A 117 -8.57 6.48 3.67
CA THR A 117 -8.37 7.71 4.44
C THR A 117 -8.41 8.91 3.50
N GLY A 118 -8.80 10.08 3.98
CA GLY A 118 -8.89 11.29 3.14
C GLY A 118 -10.27 11.95 3.14
N VAL A 119 -11.29 11.33 3.73
CA VAL A 119 -12.57 11.99 4.00
C VAL A 119 -12.31 13.08 5.04
N GLY A 120 -12.40 14.34 4.63
CA GLY A 120 -11.99 15.48 5.46
C GLY A 120 -10.51 15.87 5.35
N GLY A 121 -9.79 15.37 4.34
CA GLY A 121 -8.39 15.71 4.08
C GLY A 121 -7.44 14.53 4.31
N ARG A 122 -6.35 14.48 3.55
CA ARG A 122 -5.33 13.44 3.66
C ARG A 122 -4.38 13.80 4.81
N PRO A 123 -4.30 12.99 5.88
CA PRO A 123 -3.40 13.27 6.99
C PRO A 123 -1.95 13.05 6.57
N GLU A 124 -1.08 14.01 6.88
CA GLU A 124 0.34 13.97 6.56
C GLU A 124 1.17 14.49 7.73
N VAL A 125 2.15 13.69 8.16
CA VAL A 125 3.14 14.11 9.16
C VAL A 125 4.27 14.86 8.45
N ILE A 126 4.51 16.09 8.88
CA ILE A 126 5.56 16.96 8.35
C ILE A 126 6.66 17.09 9.42
N ILE A 127 7.84 16.58 9.10
CA ILE A 127 9.03 16.64 9.97
C ILE A 127 9.72 17.97 9.73
N VAL A 128 9.98 18.72 10.81
CA VAL A 128 10.62 20.02 10.75
C VAL A 128 11.83 20.08 11.66
N GLY A 129 12.92 20.69 11.17
CA GLY A 129 14.15 20.89 11.92
C GLY A 129 14.42 22.37 12.20
N SER A 130 15.16 22.66 13.27
CA SER A 130 15.70 23.99 13.55
C SER A 130 17.01 23.92 14.33
N ASN A 131 17.75 25.04 14.33
CA ASN A 131 18.93 25.25 15.16
C ASN A 131 18.64 26.02 16.46
N ASN A 132 17.43 26.56 16.60
CA ASN A 132 16.96 27.25 17.79
C ASN A 132 15.61 26.65 18.24
N MET A 133 15.25 26.78 19.51
CA MET A 133 13.98 26.24 20.02
C MET A 133 12.76 27.03 19.53
N GLU A 134 12.95 28.31 19.22
CA GLU A 134 11.92 29.25 18.78
C GLU A 134 11.72 29.22 17.25
N GLY A 135 12.66 28.60 16.51
CA GLY A 135 12.68 28.58 15.05
C GLY A 135 13.74 29.52 14.42
N PRO A 136 13.69 29.74 13.10
CA PRO A 136 12.69 29.24 12.16
C PRO A 136 12.76 27.72 11.99
N TRP A 137 11.60 27.08 11.82
CA TRP A 137 11.47 25.65 11.56
C TRP A 137 11.43 25.41 10.05
N LYS A 138 12.23 24.46 9.56
CA LYS A 138 12.33 24.12 8.14
C LYS A 138 11.89 22.69 7.89
N GLU A 139 11.06 22.48 6.88
CA GLU A 139 10.49 21.18 6.53
C GLU A 139 11.51 20.30 5.80
N TYR A 140 11.61 19.04 6.21
CA TYR A 140 12.22 18.00 5.39
C TYR A 140 11.26 17.59 4.28
N ASN A 141 11.71 17.68 3.04
CA ASN A 141 10.93 17.28 1.87
C ASN A 141 11.15 15.79 1.58
N PHE A 142 10.06 15.12 1.23
CA PHE A 142 10.07 13.73 0.77
C PHE A 142 9.93 13.70 -0.76
N LEU A 143 10.32 12.57 -1.36
CA LEU A 143 10.37 12.45 -2.82
C LEU A 143 8.98 12.33 -3.45
N TYR A 144 8.07 11.59 -2.81
CA TYR A 144 6.84 11.12 -3.46
C TYR A 144 5.54 11.41 -2.68
N LYS A 145 5.59 11.59 -1.36
CA LYS A 145 4.40 12.01 -0.58
C LYS A 145 4.13 13.52 -0.70
N PRO A 146 2.88 13.96 -0.47
CA PRO A 146 2.56 15.38 -0.37
C PRO A 146 3.41 16.08 0.69
N GLY A 147 3.82 17.32 0.42
CA GLY A 147 4.67 18.11 1.32
C GLY A 147 4.52 19.58 0.96
N ASN A 148 5.42 20.09 0.12
CA ASN A 148 5.26 21.42 -0.47
C ASN A 148 3.92 21.52 -1.25
N VAL A 149 3.07 22.47 -0.86
CA VAL A 149 1.73 22.67 -1.44
C VAL A 149 1.75 23.04 -2.92
N ASN A 150 2.87 23.57 -3.41
CA ASN A 150 3.04 23.93 -4.81
C ASN A 150 3.45 22.75 -5.69
N ASN A 151 3.84 21.61 -5.10
CA ASN A 151 4.23 20.43 -5.86
C ASN A 151 3.00 19.69 -6.39
N THR A 152 3.07 19.34 -7.68
CA THR A 152 2.11 18.42 -8.30
C THR A 152 2.22 17.03 -7.67
N PRO A 153 1.12 16.26 -7.55
CA PRO A 153 1.19 14.85 -7.19
C PRO A 153 2.02 14.08 -8.24
N PRO A 154 3.07 13.34 -7.83
CA PRO A 154 3.90 12.59 -8.79
C PRO A 154 3.20 11.32 -9.26
N PHE A 155 3.50 10.89 -10.48
CA PHE A 155 3.08 9.59 -11.00
C PHE A 155 4.17 8.56 -10.72
N VAL A 156 3.96 7.75 -9.68
CA VAL A 156 5.03 6.90 -9.11
C VAL A 156 4.89 5.43 -9.46
N ALA A 157 3.70 4.96 -9.82
CA ALA A 157 3.49 3.56 -10.20
C ALA A 157 4.39 3.21 -11.39
N PRO A 158 5.04 2.04 -11.44
CA PRO A 158 4.92 0.91 -10.53
C PRO A 158 5.90 0.93 -9.33
N HIS A 159 6.68 2.00 -9.15
CA HIS A 159 7.53 2.16 -7.97
C HIS A 159 6.68 2.28 -6.70
N GLN A 160 7.12 1.61 -5.63
CA GLN A 160 6.46 1.63 -4.32
C GLN A 160 7.37 2.29 -3.29
N PRO A 161 7.33 3.62 -3.13
CA PRO A 161 8.25 4.35 -2.25
C PRO A 161 7.97 4.00 -0.79
N ARG A 162 8.82 3.14 -0.22
CA ARG A 162 8.55 2.52 1.09
C ARG A 162 8.51 3.51 2.23
N LEU A 163 9.42 4.49 2.26
CA LEU A 163 9.45 5.49 3.33
C LEU A 163 8.23 6.42 3.28
N ASP A 164 7.94 7.00 2.11
CA ASP A 164 6.77 7.86 1.86
C ASP A 164 5.45 7.15 2.18
N TRP A 165 5.36 5.86 1.84
CA TRP A 165 4.20 5.02 2.15
C TRP A 165 4.06 4.74 3.65
N GLN A 166 5.17 4.48 4.34
CA GLN A 166 5.18 4.31 5.80
C GLN A 166 4.77 5.61 6.52
N MET A 167 5.16 6.78 6.00
CA MET A 167 4.73 8.08 6.56
C MET A 167 3.21 8.26 6.50
N TRP A 168 2.55 7.81 5.42
CA TRP A 168 1.09 7.83 5.34
C TRP A 168 0.45 6.99 6.45
N PHE A 169 0.96 5.78 6.71
CA PHE A 169 0.47 4.97 7.83
C PHE A 169 0.74 5.61 9.19
N ALA A 170 1.92 6.20 9.39
CA ALA A 170 2.23 6.89 10.65
C ALA A 170 1.21 8.00 10.95
N ALA A 171 0.78 8.74 9.93
CA ALA A 171 -0.21 9.81 10.07
C ALA A 171 -1.59 9.34 10.58
N LEU A 172 -1.90 8.04 10.46
CA LEU A 172 -3.16 7.46 10.93
C LEU A 172 -3.16 7.08 12.42
N GLY A 173 -1.99 7.08 13.05
CA GLY A 173 -1.82 6.68 14.44
C GLY A 173 -1.03 7.72 15.25
N THR A 174 -0.36 7.24 16.29
CA THR A 174 0.55 8.07 17.10
C THR A 174 2.00 7.67 16.87
N TYR A 175 2.94 8.57 17.19
CA TYR A 175 4.36 8.27 17.06
C TYR A 175 4.82 7.10 17.97
N HIS A 176 4.12 6.85 19.08
CA HIS A 176 4.38 5.70 19.96
C HIS A 176 4.13 4.35 19.27
N GLN A 177 3.18 4.30 18.33
CA GLN A 177 2.87 3.10 17.53
C GLN A 177 3.84 2.92 16.35
N ASN A 178 4.70 3.92 16.08
CA ASN A 178 5.59 3.96 14.93
C ASN A 178 7.06 4.15 15.36
N PRO A 179 7.70 3.16 16.02
CA PRO A 179 9.05 3.34 16.56
C PRO A 179 10.13 3.63 15.51
N TRP A 180 9.92 3.17 14.28
CA TRP A 180 10.79 3.47 13.15
C TRP A 180 10.88 4.98 12.87
N LEU A 181 9.81 5.74 13.14
CA LEU A 181 9.77 7.19 12.96
C LEU A 181 10.68 7.90 13.98
N MET A 182 10.75 7.39 15.21
CA MET A 182 11.68 7.92 16.22
C MET A 182 13.14 7.61 15.85
N SER A 183 13.39 6.43 15.26
CA SER A 183 14.70 6.11 14.68
C SER A 183 15.05 7.05 13.52
N LEU A 184 14.10 7.34 12.63
CA LEU A 184 14.25 8.32 11.56
C LEU A 184 14.61 9.70 12.12
N THR A 185 13.84 10.20 13.10
CA THR A 185 14.10 11.49 13.78
C THR A 185 15.51 11.56 14.36
N TYR A 186 15.96 10.51 15.07
CA TYR A 186 17.31 10.45 15.62
C TYR A 186 18.39 10.46 14.52
N ARG A 187 18.16 9.75 13.41
CA ARG A 187 19.10 9.70 12.28
C ARG A 187 19.16 11.02 11.50
N LEU A 188 18.08 11.79 11.49
CA LEU A 188 18.08 13.17 10.98
C LEU A 188 18.84 14.12 11.91
N LEU A 189 18.65 14.01 13.23
CA LEU A 189 19.41 14.77 14.25
C LEU A 189 20.91 14.46 14.25
N THR A 190 21.31 13.28 13.77
CA THR A 190 22.72 12.89 13.61
C THR A 190 23.25 13.11 12.20
N GLY A 191 22.40 13.53 11.25
CA GLY A 191 22.80 13.82 9.87
C GLY A 191 23.25 12.59 9.08
N GLN A 192 22.67 11.43 9.38
CA GLN A 192 23.10 10.18 8.76
C GLN A 192 22.82 10.18 7.24
N LYS A 193 23.89 10.07 6.44
CA LYS A 193 23.82 10.18 4.97
C LYS A 193 22.90 9.15 4.34
N GLU A 194 22.93 7.90 4.79
CA GLU A 194 22.11 6.83 4.22
C GLU A 194 20.61 7.08 4.39
N VAL A 195 20.22 7.82 5.44
CA VAL A 195 18.85 8.22 5.72
C VAL A 195 18.46 9.47 4.95
N LEU A 196 19.35 10.47 4.89
CA LEU A 196 19.10 11.67 4.08
C LEU A 196 18.89 11.34 2.60
N ASN A 197 19.56 10.31 2.08
CA ASN A 197 19.38 9.80 0.72
C ASN A 197 17.99 9.17 0.46
N LEU A 198 17.19 8.89 1.49
CA LEU A 198 15.80 8.44 1.33
C LEU A 198 14.81 9.61 1.19
N LEU A 199 15.27 10.84 1.45
CA LEU A 199 14.49 12.07 1.36
C LEU A 199 14.88 12.85 0.09
N ASP A 200 14.21 13.97 -0.13
CA ASP A 200 14.59 14.91 -1.19
C ASP A 200 15.89 15.65 -0.79
N THR A 201 17.00 15.19 -1.36
CA THR A 201 18.34 15.74 -1.12
C THR A 201 18.54 17.10 -1.77
N ALA A 202 17.86 17.39 -2.89
CA ALA A 202 17.96 18.67 -3.59
C ALA A 202 17.33 19.82 -2.78
N ARG A 203 16.28 19.51 -2.00
CA ARG A 203 15.61 20.45 -1.09
C ARG A 203 15.89 20.18 0.38
N ASN A 204 17.09 19.65 0.69
CA ASN A 204 17.51 19.43 2.08
C ASN A 204 17.70 20.78 2.81
N PRO A 205 16.94 21.05 3.89
CA PRO A 205 17.06 22.30 4.64
C PRO A 205 18.37 22.45 5.43
N PHE A 206 19.10 21.36 5.63
CA PHE A 206 20.31 21.28 6.46
C PHE A 206 21.47 20.55 5.72
N PRO A 207 22.03 21.13 4.64
CA PRO A 207 23.02 20.45 3.81
C PRO A 207 24.41 20.33 4.45
N GLY A 208 24.80 21.29 5.30
CA GLY A 208 26.13 21.33 5.90
C GLY A 208 26.25 20.65 7.27
N LYS A 209 25.24 20.80 8.13
CA LYS A 209 25.20 20.24 9.49
C LYS A 209 23.77 19.87 9.84
N PRO A 210 23.54 18.75 10.57
CA PRO A 210 22.20 18.39 11.02
C PRO A 210 21.60 19.44 11.97
N PRO A 211 20.27 19.54 12.05
CA PRO A 211 19.60 20.46 12.96
C PRO A 211 19.85 20.06 14.42
N LYS A 212 19.79 21.04 15.33
CA LYS A 212 19.86 20.77 16.78
C LYS A 212 18.56 20.19 17.34
N TYR A 213 17.43 20.56 16.73
CA TYR A 213 16.10 20.24 17.19
C TYR A 213 15.24 19.74 16.02
N ILE A 214 14.42 18.72 16.27
CA ILE A 214 13.41 18.23 15.33
C ILE A 214 12.08 18.09 16.08
N LYS A 215 10.99 18.51 15.44
CA LYS A 215 9.62 18.19 15.85
C LYS A 215 8.82 17.73 14.62
N ALA A 216 7.57 17.31 14.82
CA ALA A 216 6.68 17.06 13.70
C ALA A 216 5.26 17.53 13.99
N ASN A 217 4.60 17.98 12.93
CA ASN A 217 3.23 18.47 12.96
C ASN A 217 2.38 17.62 12.02
N LEU A 218 1.13 17.38 12.39
CA LEU A 218 0.15 16.68 11.57
C LEU A 218 -0.69 17.72 10.83
N TYR A 219 -0.77 17.57 9.52
CA TYR A 219 -1.60 18.40 8.65
C TYR A 219 -2.65 17.57 7.93
N HIS A 220 -3.78 18.18 7.60
CA HIS A 220 -4.68 17.65 6.58
C HIS A 220 -4.43 18.36 5.25
N TYR A 221 -4.18 17.58 4.21
CA TYR A 221 -3.99 18.05 2.85
C TYR A 221 -5.25 17.86 2.03
N HIS A 222 -5.64 18.90 1.31
CA HIS A 222 -6.74 18.87 0.34
C HIS A 222 -6.22 19.25 -1.03
N TYR A 223 -6.83 18.68 -2.07
CA TYR A 223 -6.59 19.18 -3.42
C TYR A 223 -7.17 20.58 -3.54
N THR A 224 -6.39 21.49 -4.10
CA THR A 224 -6.91 22.80 -4.48
C THR A 224 -8.01 22.62 -5.54
N PRO A 225 -9.17 23.31 -5.40
CA PRO A 225 -10.24 23.26 -6.39
C PRO A 225 -9.74 23.60 -7.79
N TRP A 226 -10.30 22.92 -8.79
CA TRP A 226 -9.87 23.08 -10.19
C TRP A 226 -9.90 24.54 -10.65
N SER A 227 -10.92 25.32 -10.27
CA SER A 227 -11.07 26.74 -10.62
C SER A 227 -9.89 27.63 -10.17
N GLN A 228 -9.32 27.37 -8.99
CA GLN A 228 -8.18 28.13 -8.44
C GLN A 228 -6.83 27.66 -9.01
N ARG A 229 -6.81 26.48 -9.63
CA ARG A 229 -5.63 25.79 -10.15
C ARG A 229 -5.19 26.34 -11.51
N TRP A 230 -6.13 26.82 -12.32
CA TRP A 230 -5.86 27.50 -13.61
C TRP A 230 -5.33 28.92 -13.44
N THR A 231 -5.57 29.56 -12.30
CA THR A 231 -5.08 30.91 -12.01
C THR A 231 -3.69 30.92 -11.37
N GLY A 232 -2.93 29.82 -11.47
CA GLY A 232 -1.59 29.69 -10.88
C GLY A 232 -1.56 29.38 -9.39
N GLY A 233 -2.67 28.89 -8.81
CA GLY A 233 -2.73 28.50 -7.41
C GLY A 233 -1.91 27.24 -7.09
N SER A 234 -1.62 27.04 -5.80
CA SER A 234 -1.00 25.82 -5.28
C SER A 234 -1.79 24.56 -5.66
N TRP A 235 -1.13 23.41 -5.75
CA TRP A 235 -1.77 22.15 -6.12
C TRP A 235 -2.47 21.48 -4.93
N TRP A 236 -2.08 21.87 -3.71
CA TRP A 236 -2.68 21.49 -2.45
C TRP A 236 -3.02 22.71 -1.59
N THR A 237 -3.99 22.57 -0.70
CA THR A 237 -4.12 23.36 0.51
C THR A 237 -3.86 22.47 1.72
N ARG A 238 -3.37 23.04 2.82
CA ARG A 238 -3.15 22.28 4.05
C ARG A 238 -3.56 23.08 5.28
N GLU A 239 -4.06 22.38 6.28
CA GLU A 239 -4.39 22.93 7.60
C GLU A 239 -3.63 22.16 8.68
N GLU A 240 -3.07 22.87 9.65
CA GLU A 240 -2.41 22.23 10.79
C GLU A 240 -3.46 21.70 11.74
N VAL A 241 -3.38 20.42 12.05
CA VAL A 241 -4.33 19.77 12.96
C VAL A 241 -3.79 19.82 14.39
N ARG A 242 -2.54 19.38 14.58
CA ARG A 242 -1.90 19.30 15.89
C ARG A 242 -0.40 19.06 15.77
N GLU A 243 0.30 19.28 16.88
CA GLU A 243 1.62 18.67 17.07
C GLU A 243 1.51 17.14 17.04
N TYR A 244 2.36 16.49 16.25
CA TYR A 244 2.38 15.04 16.12
C TYR A 244 3.35 14.40 17.13
N PHE A 245 4.56 14.95 17.27
CA PHE A 245 5.50 14.63 18.34
C PHE A 245 6.30 15.89 18.78
N PRO A 246 6.73 15.97 20.05
CA PRO A 246 7.34 17.17 20.62
C PRO A 246 8.77 17.40 20.13
N ILE A 247 9.39 18.50 20.55
CA ILE A 247 10.77 18.81 20.19
C ILE A 247 11.74 17.79 20.79
N TYR A 248 12.51 17.14 19.92
CA TYR A 248 13.62 16.27 20.28
C TYR A 248 14.95 16.89 19.86
N SER A 249 15.96 16.71 20.72
CA SER A 249 17.36 17.01 20.41
C SER A 249 18.17 15.72 20.34
N ARG A 250 19.36 15.78 19.73
CA ARG A 250 20.24 14.61 19.56
C ARG A 250 20.55 13.90 20.87
N ASP A 251 20.73 14.67 21.95
CA ASP A 251 21.19 14.19 23.25
C ASP A 251 20.01 14.02 24.25
N HIS A 252 18.77 14.02 23.76
CA HIS A 252 17.56 13.86 24.58
C HIS A 252 17.48 12.45 25.19
N ALA A 253 17.74 12.33 26.49
CA ALA A 253 17.84 11.05 27.19
C ALA A 253 16.61 10.13 27.00
N PRO A 254 15.35 10.59 27.15
CA PRO A 254 14.18 9.73 26.94
C PRO A 254 14.09 9.15 25.52
N LEU A 255 14.54 9.89 24.50
CA LEU A 255 14.56 9.39 23.11
C LEU A 255 15.61 8.29 22.95
N LEU A 256 16.81 8.51 23.50
CA LEU A 256 17.89 7.53 23.43
C LEU A 256 17.53 6.24 24.17
N ASP A 257 16.93 6.34 25.35
CA ASP A 257 16.53 5.19 26.15
C ASP A 257 15.39 4.41 25.48
N TYR A 258 14.41 5.11 24.90
CA TYR A 258 13.37 4.48 24.08
C TYR A 258 13.95 3.66 22.92
N LEU A 259 14.89 4.23 22.17
CA LEU A 259 15.52 3.53 21.03
C LEU A 259 16.42 2.37 21.45
N ARG A 260 17.07 2.45 22.62
CA ARG A 260 17.86 1.34 23.20
C ARG A 260 16.97 0.19 23.66
N ASN A 261 15.85 0.50 24.32
CA ASN A 261 14.88 -0.51 24.77
C ASN A 261 14.32 -1.31 23.60
N LEU A 262 14.18 -0.68 22.43
CA LEU A 262 13.78 -1.33 21.18
C LEU A 262 14.93 -2.01 20.43
N LYS A 263 16.15 -1.98 20.97
CA LYS A 263 17.37 -2.55 20.37
C LYS A 263 17.70 -1.96 18.98
N ILE A 264 17.27 -0.71 18.74
CA ILE A 264 17.58 0.02 17.50
C ILE A 264 18.95 0.68 17.61
N LEU A 265 19.24 1.26 18.78
CA LEU A 265 20.56 1.79 19.11
C LEU A 265 21.32 0.79 20.00
N PRO A 266 22.66 0.68 19.84
CA PRO A 266 23.47 -0.13 20.74
C PRO A 266 23.39 0.39 22.17
N GLU A 267 23.57 -0.52 23.13
CA GLU A 267 23.73 -0.13 24.53
C GLU A 267 24.93 0.81 24.69
N LYS A 268 24.85 1.70 25.69
CA LYS A 268 25.88 2.71 25.92
C LYS A 268 27.22 2.01 26.21
N GLY A 269 28.20 2.20 25.33
CA GLY A 269 29.53 1.59 25.45
C GLY A 269 29.69 0.22 24.79
N ALA A 270 28.65 -0.32 24.15
CA ALA A 270 28.79 -1.54 23.36
C ALA A 270 29.65 -1.30 22.12
N ALA A 271 30.65 -2.16 21.89
CA ALA A 271 31.43 -2.16 20.67
C ALA A 271 30.52 -2.46 19.47
N ALA A 272 30.71 -1.75 18.35
CA ALA A 272 30.01 -2.06 17.12
C ALA A 272 30.31 -3.53 16.73
N PRO A 273 29.30 -4.35 16.42
CA PRO A 273 29.55 -5.74 16.03
C PRO A 273 30.45 -5.76 14.80
N PRO A 274 31.44 -6.67 14.74
CA PRO A 274 32.31 -6.78 13.57
C PRO A 274 31.45 -7.02 12.32
N SER A 275 31.74 -6.28 11.25
CA SER A 275 31.04 -6.40 9.98
C SER A 275 31.17 -7.83 9.46
N LYS A 276 30.10 -8.61 9.52
CA LYS A 276 30.02 -9.97 8.97
C LYS A 276 29.81 -9.99 7.45
N VAL A 277 29.81 -8.82 6.81
CA VAL A 277 29.45 -8.67 5.39
C VAL A 277 30.68 -8.95 4.52
N ASN A 278 30.51 -9.81 3.52
CA ASN A 278 31.53 -10.06 2.51
C ASN A 278 31.88 -8.75 1.76
N PHE A 279 33.18 -8.43 1.70
CA PHE A 279 33.67 -7.18 1.10
C PHE A 279 33.29 -7.03 -0.38
N VAL A 280 33.38 -8.10 -1.17
CA VAL A 280 33.07 -8.08 -2.60
C VAL A 280 31.59 -7.82 -2.81
N VAL A 281 30.73 -8.55 -2.08
CA VAL A 281 29.28 -8.36 -2.16
C VAL A 281 28.90 -6.93 -1.76
N ARG A 282 29.49 -6.41 -0.67
CA ARG A 282 29.29 -5.02 -0.25
C ARG A 282 29.68 -4.04 -1.35
N ALA A 283 30.87 -4.18 -1.93
CA ALA A 283 31.35 -3.28 -2.98
C ALA A 283 30.42 -3.29 -4.20
N VAL A 284 29.95 -4.48 -4.62
CA VAL A 284 28.99 -4.60 -5.73
C VAL A 284 27.67 -3.90 -5.39
N LEU A 285 27.11 -4.15 -4.20
CA LEU A 285 25.85 -3.54 -3.76
C LEU A 285 25.97 -2.02 -3.61
N ASP A 286 27.09 -1.52 -3.09
CA ASP A 286 27.34 -0.08 -2.93
C ASP A 286 27.43 0.61 -4.31
N ASN A 287 28.07 -0.02 -5.30
CA ASN A 287 28.11 0.49 -6.68
C ASN A 287 26.74 0.45 -7.36
N LEU A 288 25.97 -0.63 -7.19
CA LEU A 288 24.60 -0.72 -7.71
C LEU A 288 23.71 0.35 -7.10
N ARG A 289 23.83 0.58 -5.79
CA ARG A 289 23.10 1.62 -5.08
C ARG A 289 23.50 3.02 -5.54
N LEU A 290 24.79 3.27 -5.78
CA LEU A 290 25.26 4.53 -6.35
C LEU A 290 24.64 4.80 -7.73
N PHE A 291 24.60 3.79 -8.60
CA PHE A 291 23.93 3.90 -9.89
C PHE A 291 22.42 4.20 -9.74
N GLU A 292 21.74 3.49 -8.84
CA GLU A 292 20.31 3.72 -8.55
C GLU A 292 20.07 5.15 -8.05
N THR A 293 20.93 5.72 -7.21
CA THR A 293 20.73 7.09 -6.69
C THR A 293 20.78 8.18 -7.75
N HIS A 294 21.29 7.89 -8.96
CA HIS A 294 21.32 8.84 -10.08
C HIS A 294 20.13 8.71 -11.03
N VAL A 295 19.33 7.65 -10.93
CA VAL A 295 18.18 7.40 -11.80
C VAL A 295 16.92 7.40 -10.95
N GLU A 296 15.91 8.17 -11.34
CA GLU A 296 14.63 8.12 -10.65
C GLU A 296 14.02 6.70 -10.76
N SER A 297 13.72 6.09 -9.61
CA SER A 297 13.27 4.69 -9.55
C SER A 297 11.98 4.45 -10.35
N SER A 298 11.10 5.46 -10.43
CA SER A 298 9.87 5.42 -11.25
C SER A 298 10.20 5.26 -12.74
N ILE A 299 11.13 6.08 -13.25
CA ILE A 299 11.57 6.10 -14.65
C ILE A 299 12.27 4.78 -15.01
N LEU A 300 13.11 4.26 -14.11
CA LEU A 300 13.78 2.97 -14.32
C LEU A 300 12.76 1.83 -14.54
N LEU A 301 11.74 1.76 -13.68
CA LEU A 301 10.72 0.72 -13.79
C LEU A 301 9.84 0.89 -15.02
N TRP A 302 9.46 2.12 -15.38
CA TRP A 302 8.77 2.38 -16.65
C TRP A 302 9.61 1.99 -17.84
N SER A 303 10.91 2.26 -17.82
CA SER A 303 11.83 1.88 -18.91
C SER A 303 11.88 0.37 -19.09
N ILE A 304 11.97 -0.40 -18.00
CA ILE A 304 11.95 -1.87 -18.04
C ILE A 304 10.59 -2.39 -18.54
N PHE A 305 9.49 -1.84 -18.03
CA PHE A 305 8.14 -2.23 -18.42
C PHE A 305 7.90 -1.97 -19.92
N MET A 306 8.22 -0.77 -20.39
CA MET A 306 8.07 -0.38 -21.79
C MET A 306 8.96 -1.22 -22.71
N ALA A 307 10.21 -1.51 -22.30
CA ALA A 307 11.08 -2.41 -23.06
C ALA A 307 10.45 -3.82 -23.21
N GLY A 308 9.86 -4.36 -22.14
CA GLY A 308 9.12 -5.62 -22.17
C GLY A 308 7.92 -5.59 -23.13
N CYS A 309 7.12 -4.52 -23.07
CA CYS A 309 5.99 -4.32 -23.99
C CYS A 309 6.44 -4.27 -25.46
N VAL A 310 7.52 -3.53 -25.74
CA VAL A 310 8.07 -3.43 -27.10
C VAL A 310 8.53 -4.79 -27.60
N ILE A 311 9.30 -5.54 -26.81
CA ILE A 311 9.78 -6.89 -27.19
C ILE A 311 8.60 -7.81 -27.52
N ILE A 312 7.54 -7.82 -26.71
CA ILE A 312 6.35 -8.65 -26.93
C ILE A 312 5.64 -8.24 -28.23
N ALA A 313 5.45 -6.94 -28.44
CA ALA A 313 4.78 -6.40 -29.62
C ALA A 313 5.56 -6.72 -30.90
N THR A 314 6.88 -6.53 -30.91
CA THR A 314 7.72 -6.77 -32.10
C THR A 314 7.98 -8.25 -32.36
N LYS A 315 7.92 -9.12 -31.34
CA LYS A 315 8.08 -10.57 -31.52
C LYS A 315 6.83 -11.21 -32.12
N SER A 316 5.63 -10.68 -31.80
CA SER A 316 4.36 -11.11 -32.41
C SER A 316 4.33 -10.87 -33.92
N SER A 317 4.91 -9.76 -34.40
CA SER A 317 4.99 -9.43 -35.83
C SER A 317 5.98 -10.26 -36.64
N SER A 318 6.74 -11.17 -36.01
CA SER A 318 7.84 -11.91 -36.66
C SER A 318 7.59 -13.41 -36.87
N GLN A 319 6.39 -13.92 -36.54
CA GLN A 319 6.03 -15.28 -36.97
C GLN A 319 5.63 -15.26 -38.46
N PRO A 320 6.36 -15.96 -39.35
CA PRO A 320 5.93 -16.10 -40.73
C PRO A 320 4.61 -16.88 -40.76
N SER A 321 3.66 -16.46 -41.59
CA SER A 321 2.41 -17.19 -41.78
C SER A 321 2.73 -18.63 -42.15
N ARG A 322 2.33 -19.58 -41.31
CA ARG A 322 2.29 -20.99 -41.69
C ARG A 322 1.24 -21.10 -42.80
N LYS A 323 1.72 -21.12 -44.04
CA LYS A 323 0.94 -21.59 -45.19
C LYS A 323 0.64 -23.08 -45.05
#